data_AF-A0A1H8JSR6-F1
#
_entry.id   AF-A0A1H8JSR6-F1
#
_cell.length_a   1.000
_cell.length_b   1.000
_cell.length_c   1.000
_cell.angle_alpha   90.00
_cell.angle_beta   90.00
_cell.angle_gamma   90.00
#
_symmetry.space_group_name_H-M   'P 1'
#
loop_
_entity.id
_entity.type
_entity.pdbx_description
1 polymer ?
#
loop_
_entity_poly.entity_id
_entity_poly.type
_entity_poly.pdbx_seq_one_letter_code
_entity_poly.pdbx_strand_id
1 'polypeptide(L)'
;MPIELTASQALGLWHGVTLDQVRLDDRDLTLRQMAILLHIYLVPPPHTVRGLAATLNVTKPVITRALDTMGELGLVDRCATNGTGETS
;
A
#
# COMPACT_ATOMS: atom_id res chain seq x y z
N MET A 1 -8.53 11.03 -17.42
CA MET A 1 -9.03 12.33 -16.94
C MET A 1 -8.99 12.30 -15.42
N PRO A 2 -8.35 13.25 -14.73
CA PRO A 2 -8.42 13.32 -13.28
C PRO A 2 -9.88 13.57 -12.87
N ILE A 3 -10.34 12.87 -11.83
CA ILE A 3 -11.64 13.12 -11.22
C ILE A 3 -11.43 14.29 -10.24
N GLU A 4 -11.99 15.46 -10.56
CA GLU A 4 -11.99 16.60 -9.65
C GLU A 4 -13.05 16.38 -8.57
N LEU A 5 -12.61 16.26 -7.31
CA LEU A 5 -13.49 16.09 -6.16
C LEU A 5 -13.51 17.38 -5.33
N THR A 6 -14.70 17.83 -4.96
CA THR A 6 -14.83 18.84 -3.89
C THR A 6 -14.37 18.24 -2.56
N ALA A 7 -13.97 19.08 -1.60
CA ALA A 7 -13.53 18.63 -0.28
C ALA A 7 -14.58 17.74 0.42
N SER A 8 -15.87 18.09 0.31
CA SER A 8 -16.97 17.30 0.88
C SER A 8 -17.12 15.93 0.21
N GLN A 9 -16.94 15.85 -1.12
CA GLN A 9 -16.97 14.56 -1.82
C GLN A 9 -15.79 13.67 -1.44
N ALA A 10 -14.59 14.24 -1.31
CA ALA A 10 -13.40 13.52 -0.87
C ALA A 10 -13.56 12.98 0.56
N LEU A 11 -14.07 13.81 1.48
CA LEU A 11 -14.37 13.39 2.85
C LEU A 11 -15.48 12.34 2.90
N GLY A 12 -16.53 12.47 2.08
CA GLY A 12 -17.60 11.48 1.99
C GLY A 12 -17.10 10.12 1.49
N LEU A 13 -16.23 10.12 0.48
CA LEU A 13 -15.58 8.91 -0.02
C LEU A 13 -14.70 8.27 1.06
N TRP A 14 -13.85 9.06 1.72
CA TRP A 14 -12.99 8.56 2.80
C TRP A 14 -13.82 7.97 3.95
N HIS A 15 -14.88 8.66 4.37
CA HIS A 15 -15.80 8.19 5.40
C HIS A 15 -16.44 6.84 5.04
N GLY A 16 -16.94 6.70 3.81
CA GLY A 16 -17.51 5.44 3.32
C GLY A 16 -16.51 4.29 3.36
N VAL A 17 -15.31 4.51 2.81
CA VAL A 17 -14.22 3.51 2.83
C VAL A 17 -13.88 3.10 4.26
N THR A 18 -13.72 4.05 5.18
CA THR A 18 -13.37 3.73 6.57
C THR A 18 -14.48 2.97 7.30
N LEU A 19 -15.75 3.26 7.03
CA LEU A 19 -16.88 2.52 7.60
C LEU A 19 -16.93 1.09 7.07
N ASP A 20 -16.75 0.91 5.76
CA ASP A 20 -16.81 -0.42 5.15
C ASP A 20 -15.62 -1.28 5.59
N GLN A 21 -14.44 -0.68 5.78
CA GLN A 21 -13.28 -1.38 6.36
C GLN A 21 -13.57 -1.92 7.77
N VAL A 22 -14.23 -1.14 8.63
CA VAL A 22 -14.59 -1.58 9.99
C VAL A 22 -15.72 -2.63 9.97
N ARG A 23 -16.59 -2.61 8.97
CA ARG A 23 -17.71 -3.55 8.85
C ARG A 23 -17.32 -4.89 8.23
N LEU A 24 -16.34 -4.89 7.34
CA LEU A 24 -15.77 -6.08 6.74
C LEU A 24 -14.86 -6.76 7.76
N ASP A 25 -15.45 -7.58 8.62
CA ASP A 25 -14.90 -8.29 9.79
C ASP A 25 -13.71 -9.24 9.50
N ASP A 26 -13.08 -9.17 8.32
CA ASP A 26 -12.12 -10.18 7.82
C ASP A 26 -10.65 -9.72 7.84
N ARG A 27 -10.37 -8.67 8.62
CA ARG A 27 -9.07 -8.21 9.19
C ARG A 27 -8.83 -6.71 8.98
N ASP A 28 -8.75 -5.99 10.09
CA ASP A 28 -8.46 -4.56 10.11
C ASP A 28 -7.06 -4.26 9.56
N LEU A 29 -7.01 -3.61 8.40
CA LEU A 29 -5.78 -3.02 7.90
C LEU A 29 -5.48 -1.73 8.67
N THR A 30 -4.25 -1.63 9.17
CA THR A 30 -3.78 -0.35 9.72
C THR A 30 -3.74 0.72 8.62
N LEU A 31 -3.89 2.00 8.99
CA LEU A 31 -3.74 3.13 8.05
C LEU A 31 -2.43 3.07 7.26
N ARG A 32 -1.37 2.51 7.84
CA ARG A 32 -0.09 2.31 7.16
C ARG A 32 -0.18 1.26 6.06
N GLN A 33 -0.78 0.10 6.33
CA GLN A 33 -0.97 -0.95 5.34
C GLN A 33 -1.90 -0.47 4.22
N MET A 34 -2.96 0.28 4.56
CA MET A 34 -3.82 0.94 3.59
C MET A 34 -3.04 1.92 2.71
N ALA A 35 -2.21 2.79 3.29
CA ALA A 35 -1.37 3.72 2.54
C ALA A 35 -0.38 3.01 1.60
N ILE A 36 0.21 1.89 2.03
CA ILE A 36 1.09 1.07 1.19
C ILE A 36 0.31 0.46 0.03
N LEU A 37 -0.86 -0.13 0.29
CA LEU A 37 -1.70 -0.76 -0.73
C LEU A 37 -2.15 0.26 -1.80
N LEU A 38 -2.64 1.42 -1.36
CA LEU A 38 -3.01 2.51 -2.26
C LEU A 38 -1.82 3.03 -3.07
N HIS A 39 -0.65 3.17 -2.46
CA HIS A 39 0.55 3.62 -3.17
C HIS A 39 0.99 2.63 -4.25
N ILE A 40 1.00 1.32 -3.95
CA ILE A 40 1.33 0.28 -4.92
C ILE A 40 0.32 0.26 -6.07
N TYR A 41 -0.95 0.50 -5.79
CA TYR A 41 -2.00 0.46 -6.82
C TYR A 41 -2.01 1.71 -7.71
N LEU A 42 -1.74 2.89 -7.15
CA LEU A 42 -1.93 4.18 -7.84
C LEU A 42 -0.65 4.74 -8.47
N VAL A 43 0.52 4.37 -7.95
CA VAL A 43 1.81 4.87 -8.44
C VAL A 43 2.43 3.80 -9.33
N PRO A 44 3.04 4.13 -10.48
CA PRO A 44 3.70 3.13 -11.31
C PRO A 44 4.94 2.51 -10.61
N PRO A 45 5.31 1.26 -10.95
CA PRO A 45 6.51 0.60 -10.43
C PRO A 45 7.80 1.34 -10.84
N PRO A 46 8.94 1.13 -10.13
CA PRO A 46 9.21 0.05 -9.17
C PRO A 46 8.87 0.37 -7.70
N HIS A 47 8.11 -0.51 -7.04
CA HIS A 47 7.82 -0.44 -5.60
C HIS A 47 8.83 -1.24 -4.78
N THR A 48 9.93 -0.58 -4.40
CA THR A 48 10.92 -1.20 -3.52
C THR A 48 10.61 -0.89 -2.05
N VAL A 49 10.98 -1.79 -1.13
CA VAL A 49 10.86 -1.56 0.32
C VAL A 49 11.55 -0.25 0.73
N ARG A 50 12.70 0.07 0.13
CA ARG A 50 13.43 1.31 0.37
C ARG A 50 12.65 2.55 -0.10
N GLY A 51 12.04 2.47 -1.29
CA GLY A 51 11.21 3.56 -1.83
C GLY A 51 10.00 3.83 -0.94
N LEU A 52 9.25 2.78 -0.59
CA LEU A 52 8.09 2.88 0.31
C LEU A 52 8.47 3.48 1.68
N ALA A 53 9.61 3.08 2.24
CA ALA A 53 10.09 3.60 3.52
C ALA A 53 10.36 5.11 3.45
N ALA A 54 10.96 5.57 2.36
CA ALA A 54 11.19 6.99 2.13
C ALA A 54 9.86 7.75 1.92
N THR A 55 8.93 7.23 1.11
CA THR A 55 7.64 7.87 0.85
C THR A 55 6.79 8.01 2.10
N LEU A 56 6.73 6.99 2.96
CA LEU A 56 5.93 7.00 4.18
C LEU A 56 6.70 7.57 5.38
N ASN A 57 7.94 8.08 5.18
CA ASN A 57 8.83 8.61 6.21
C ASN A 57 8.97 7.68 7.43
N VAL A 58 9.27 6.40 7.17
CA VAL A 58 9.49 5.38 8.21
C VAL A 58 10.69 4.52 7.90
N THR A 59 11.09 3.69 8.86
CA THR A 59 12.23 2.80 8.70
C THR A 59 11.89 1.60 7.81
N LYS A 60 12.90 1.05 7.13
CA LYS A 60 12.76 -0.16 6.30
C LYS A 60 12.08 -1.34 7.03
N PRO A 61 12.43 -1.67 8.30
CA PRO A 61 11.77 -2.78 9.02
C PRO A 61 10.26 -2.60 9.19
N VAL A 62 9.78 -1.36 9.31
CA VAL A 62 8.35 -1.07 9.41
C VAL A 62 7.62 -1.45 8.12
N ILE A 63 8.20 -1.11 6.96
CA ILE A 63 7.64 -1.50 5.66
C ILE A 63 7.71 -3.00 5.47
N THR A 64 8.84 -3.63 5.78
CA THR A 64 8.98 -5.09 5.65
C THR A 64 7.90 -5.82 6.46
N ARG A 65 7.73 -5.47 7.74
CA ARG A 65 6.69 -6.09 8.59
C ARG A 65 5.28 -5.87 8.05
N ALA A 66 4.97 -4.65 7.58
CA ALA A 66 3.68 -4.36 6.99
C ALA A 66 3.41 -5.22 5.74
N LEU A 67 4.40 -5.36 4.85
CA LEU A 67 4.30 -6.20 3.65
C LEU A 67 4.21 -7.69 3.99
N ASP A 68 4.91 -8.16 5.02
CA ASP A 68 4.84 -9.55 5.45
C ASP A 68 3.44 -9.88 5.98
N THR A 69 2.87 -9.02 6.84
CA THR A 69 1.47 -9.17 7.27
C THR A 69 0.52 -9.10 6.09
N MET A 70 0.67 -8.15 5.16
CA MET A 70 -0.21 -8.07 3.99
C MET A 70 -0.08 -9.28 3.05
N GLY A 71 1.09 -9.91 2.99
CA GLY A 71 1.31 -11.17 2.26
C GLY A 71 0.58 -12.35 2.91
N GLU A 72 0.57 -12.43 4.26
CA GLU A 72 -0.23 -13.42 5.00
C GLU A 72 -1.75 -13.26 4.77
N LEU A 73 -2.20 -12.05 4.43
CA LEU A 73 -3.58 -11.74 4.04
C LEU A 73 -3.87 -12.02 2.56
N GLY A 74 -2.86 -12.39 1.76
CA GLY A 74 -3.00 -12.57 0.32
C GLY A 74 -3.23 -11.26 -0.46
N LEU A 75 -2.90 -10.11 0.12
CA LEU A 75 -3.11 -8.79 -0.50
C LEU A 75 -1.94 -8.33 -1.36
N VAL A 76 -0.73 -8.82 -1.09
CA VAL A 76 0.49 -8.44 -1.83
C VAL A 76 1.40 -9.64 -2.03
N ASP A 77 1.98 -9.73 -3.22
CA ASP A 77 3.04 -10.70 -3.52
C ASP A 77 4.39 -10.01 -3.67
N ARG A 78 5.42 -10.65 -3.13
CA ARG A 78 6.79 -10.14 -3.18
C ARG A 78 7.56 -10.84 -4.28
N CYS A 79 7.97 -10.09 -5.30
CA CYS A 79 8.94 -10.59 -6.27
C CYS A 79 10.36 -10.34 -5.74
N ALA A 80 11.14 -11.39 -5.53
CA ALA A 80 12.56 -11.25 -5.26
C ALA A 80 13.25 -10.73 -6.53
N THR A 81 13.90 -9.57 -6.43
CA THR A 81 14.77 -9.10 -7.51
C THR A 81 16.03 -9.96 -7.51
N ASN A 82 15.96 -11.13 -8.15
CA ASN A 82 17.14 -11.93 -8.41
C ASN A 82 18.05 -11.11 -9.33
N GLY A 83 19.18 -10.66 -8.83
CA GLY A 83 20.23 -10.08 -9.65
C GLY A 83 20.74 -11.16 -10.60
N THR A 84 20.19 -11.22 -11.82
CA THR A 84 20.77 -11.99 -12.92
C THR A 84 20.71 -11.10 -14.15
N GLY A 85 21.88 -10.54 -14.47
CA GLY A 85 22.10 -9.65 -15.61
C GLY A 85 23.57 -9.24 -15.76
N GLU A 86 24.51 -9.99 -15.18
CA GLU A 86 25.84 -10.17 -15.77
C GLU A 86 25.75 -11.40 -16.66
N THR A 87 25.79 -11.18 -17.98
CA THR A 87 26.52 -11.93 -19.02
C THR A 87 25.92 -11.61 -20.38
N SER A 88 26.54 -10.67 -21.09
CA SER A 88 26.74 -10.67 -22.54
C SER A 88 27.98 -9.84 -22.83
#